data_AF-A0A8T4D5T1-F1
#
_entry.id   AF-A0A8T4D5T1-F1
#
_cell.length_a   1.000
_cell.length_b   1.000
_cell.length_c   1.000
_cell.angle_alpha   90.00
_cell.angle_beta   90.00
_cell.angle_gamma   90.00
#
_symmetry.space_group_name_H-M   'P 1'
#
loop_
_entity.id
_entity.type
_entity.pdbx_description
1 polymer ?
#
loop_
_entity_poly.entity_id
_entity_poly.type
_entity_poly.pdbx_seq_one_letter_code
_entity_poly.pdbx_strand_id
1 'polypeptide(L)'
;MVKVNEKLLLVGDNPFHNISHLSQERARNRREDPSDPKYAAALIQMALDNGANGFMFSVSETTLSILKELDERGSLDCLHLCAIVPYAFEYVRLATQLGGIPSLVKRFGWDMLKSRNFAAIGYGLNGVLTGEPAHFLKTYLSYEISRVKSFASRKANVDSLMLHQLITDMTLALDLDWVFKSYVDFLKKRNITPGFNTGNFSFLVNKFVDWGINLENVVIAAPFNKAGFQMTPSMKECEKTLEMLPAPNVIAISILAAGYISPAEAADYIQTLPNIKGVSIGISKEKHAKETFKFFQ
;
A
#
# COMPACT_ATOMS: atom_id res chain seq x y z
N MET A 1 -23.00 -4.69 8.53
CA MET A 1 -22.90 -5.64 7.41
C MET A 1 -22.31 -4.90 6.23
N VAL A 2 -21.03 -5.13 5.94
CA VAL A 2 -20.38 -4.56 4.75
C VAL A 2 -21.00 -5.26 3.53
N LYS A 3 -21.52 -4.48 2.57
CA LYS A 3 -22.06 -5.05 1.33
C LYS A 3 -20.93 -5.76 0.59
N VAL A 4 -21.15 -7.03 0.26
CA VAL A 4 -20.16 -7.95 -0.35
C VAL A 4 -19.69 -7.52 -1.76
N ASN A 5 -20.12 -6.36 -2.28
CA ASN A 5 -19.88 -5.90 -3.65
C ASN A 5 -19.44 -4.43 -3.78
N GLU A 6 -18.99 -3.77 -2.71
CA GLU A 6 -18.49 -2.39 -2.84
C GLU A 6 -17.07 -2.37 -3.41
N LYS A 7 -16.87 -1.72 -4.56
CA LYS A 7 -15.54 -1.53 -5.17
C LYS A 7 -14.68 -0.64 -4.24
N LEU A 8 -13.42 -1.03 -4.06
CA LEU A 8 -12.46 -0.19 -3.33
C LEU A 8 -11.96 0.94 -4.23
N LEU A 9 -12.33 2.16 -3.90
CA LEU A 9 -11.92 3.37 -4.61
C LEU A 9 -10.95 4.14 -3.70
N LEU A 10 -9.66 3.87 -3.86
CA LEU A 10 -8.63 4.30 -2.94
C LEU A 10 -7.89 5.54 -3.47
N VAL A 11 -7.64 6.50 -2.60
CA VAL A 11 -6.65 7.56 -2.86
C VAL A 11 -5.24 6.96 -2.69
N GLY A 12 -4.35 7.19 -3.66
CA GLY A 12 -2.95 6.79 -3.59
C GLY A 12 -2.04 7.91 -3.05
N ASP A 13 -0.99 7.53 -2.32
CA ASP A 13 -0.08 8.44 -1.60
C ASP A 13 1.06 9.04 -2.44
N ASN A 14 1.40 8.45 -3.59
CA ASN A 14 2.54 8.90 -4.42
C ASN A 14 2.62 10.43 -4.62
N PRO A 15 1.51 11.14 -4.92
CA PRO A 15 1.57 12.59 -5.05
C PRO A 15 1.95 13.34 -3.77
N PHE A 16 1.59 12.83 -2.59
CA PHE A 16 1.91 13.42 -1.29
C PHE A 16 3.39 13.24 -0.92
N HIS A 17 4.08 12.32 -1.60
CA HIS A 17 5.52 12.17 -1.57
C HIS A 17 6.24 12.96 -2.68
N ASN A 18 5.53 13.80 -3.42
CA ASN A 18 6.04 14.50 -4.60
C ASN A 18 6.63 13.55 -5.67
N ILE A 19 6.13 12.30 -5.71
CA ILE A 19 6.52 11.31 -6.72
C ILE A 19 5.62 11.48 -7.94
N SER A 20 6.22 11.73 -9.10
CA SER A 20 5.55 11.78 -10.41
C SER A 20 6.41 11.08 -11.46
N HIS A 21 5.86 10.04 -12.10
CA HIS A 21 6.59 9.22 -13.07
C HIS A 21 6.80 9.89 -14.44
N LEU A 22 6.01 10.91 -14.80
CA LEU A 22 6.12 11.58 -16.11
C LEU A 22 6.52 13.06 -16.04
N SER A 23 6.61 13.68 -14.86
CA SER A 23 6.99 15.10 -14.80
C SER A 23 7.47 15.54 -13.43
N GLN A 24 8.79 15.56 -13.22
CA GLN A 24 9.36 16.34 -12.12
C GLN A 24 9.08 17.85 -12.29
N GLU A 25 8.94 18.34 -13.54
CA GLU A 25 8.60 19.74 -13.83
C GLU A 25 7.20 20.16 -13.35
N ARG A 26 6.17 19.29 -13.48
CA ARG A 26 4.81 19.63 -13.00
C ARG A 26 4.68 19.61 -11.48
N ALA A 27 5.65 19.04 -10.76
CA ALA A 27 5.71 19.14 -9.29
C ALA A 27 6.24 20.52 -8.86
N ARG A 28 7.21 21.09 -9.60
CA ARG A 28 7.81 22.40 -9.30
C ARG A 28 6.88 23.60 -9.53
N ASN A 29 5.89 23.48 -10.41
CA ASN A 29 5.00 24.58 -10.81
C ASN A 29 3.64 24.61 -10.08
N ARG A 30 3.50 23.97 -8.91
CA ARG A 30 2.25 23.98 -8.13
C ARG A 30 2.24 25.15 -7.14
N ARG A 31 1.09 25.82 -7.00
CA ARG A 31 0.89 26.88 -5.99
C ARG A 31 0.78 26.31 -4.56
N GLU A 32 0.32 25.07 -4.45
CA GLU A 32 0.08 24.35 -3.20
C GLU A 32 0.89 23.05 -3.21
N ASP A 33 1.54 22.72 -2.09
CA ASP A 33 2.39 21.54 -1.95
C ASP A 33 1.56 20.33 -1.46
N PRO A 34 1.41 19.26 -2.27
CA PRO A 34 0.72 18.05 -1.84
C PRO A 34 1.41 17.30 -0.70
N SER A 35 2.64 17.64 -0.33
CA SER A 35 3.30 17.08 0.84
C SER A 35 2.92 17.74 2.15
N ASP A 36 2.20 18.89 2.12
CA ASP A 36 1.58 19.48 3.31
C ASP A 36 0.44 18.55 3.81
N PRO A 37 0.54 18.00 5.03
CA PRO A 37 -0.45 17.08 5.57
C PRO A 37 -1.87 17.65 5.59
N LYS A 38 -2.04 18.95 5.83
CA LYS A 38 -3.35 19.59 5.89
C LYS A 38 -4.02 19.66 4.54
N TYR A 39 -3.24 20.02 3.52
CA TYR A 39 -3.72 20.08 2.15
C TYR A 39 -4.01 18.68 1.60
N ALA A 40 -3.12 17.72 1.85
CA ALA A 40 -3.34 16.32 1.46
C ALA A 40 -4.58 15.72 2.14
N ALA A 41 -4.80 15.96 3.44
CA ALA A 41 -6.02 15.54 4.13
C ALA A 41 -7.28 16.18 3.53
N ALA A 42 -7.23 17.46 3.16
CA ALA A 42 -8.34 18.11 2.47
C ALA A 42 -8.61 17.50 1.08
N LEU A 43 -7.58 17.14 0.31
CA LEU A 43 -7.72 16.45 -0.96
C LEU A 43 -8.34 15.06 -0.79
N ILE A 44 -7.90 14.30 0.22
CA ILE A 44 -8.47 12.98 0.52
C ILE A 44 -9.96 13.15 0.88
N GLN A 45 -10.30 14.06 1.80
CA GLN A 45 -11.70 14.30 2.17
C GLN A 45 -12.55 14.64 0.95
N MET A 46 -12.07 15.53 0.09
CA MET A 46 -12.75 15.91 -1.13
C MET A 46 -12.95 14.73 -2.10
N ALA A 47 -11.99 13.81 -2.16
CA ALA A 47 -12.14 12.58 -2.94
C ALA A 47 -13.19 11.65 -2.31
N LEU A 48 -13.24 11.55 -0.97
CA LEU A 48 -14.27 10.77 -0.26
C LEU A 48 -15.67 11.31 -0.56
N ASP A 49 -15.84 12.63 -0.52
CA ASP A 49 -17.10 13.31 -0.86
C ASP A 49 -17.51 13.08 -2.33
N ASN A 50 -16.59 12.62 -3.20
CA ASN A 50 -16.82 12.34 -4.61
C ASN A 50 -16.71 10.83 -4.96
N GLY A 51 -16.82 9.95 -3.97
CA GLY A 51 -17.00 8.52 -4.15
C GLY A 51 -15.77 7.65 -3.84
N ALA A 52 -14.62 8.22 -3.48
CA ALA A 52 -13.56 7.42 -2.87
C ALA A 52 -14.03 6.87 -1.51
N ASN A 53 -13.54 5.70 -1.12
CA ASN A 53 -13.89 5.07 0.15
C ASN A 53 -12.67 4.53 0.92
N GLY A 54 -11.46 4.86 0.47
CA GLY A 54 -10.26 4.45 1.18
C GLY A 54 -9.00 5.22 0.82
N PHE A 55 -7.93 4.88 1.53
CA PHE A 55 -6.60 5.44 1.36
C PHE A 55 -5.56 4.32 1.35
N MET A 56 -4.79 4.27 0.27
CA MET A 56 -3.67 3.34 0.09
C MET A 56 -2.36 4.11 0.19
N PHE A 57 -1.55 3.78 1.20
CA PHE A 57 -0.43 4.64 1.59
C PHE A 57 0.75 3.87 2.16
N SER A 58 1.96 4.36 1.89
CA SER A 58 3.20 3.92 2.51
C SER A 58 3.27 4.43 3.93
N VAL A 59 3.65 3.59 4.90
CA VAL A 59 3.77 4.03 6.31
C VAL A 59 5.03 4.89 6.47
N SER A 60 4.84 6.20 6.49
CA SER A 60 5.89 7.22 6.55
C SER A 60 5.45 8.38 7.45
N GLU A 61 6.37 9.24 7.88
CA GLU A 61 6.00 10.41 8.70
C GLU A 61 5.02 11.36 8.00
N THR A 62 5.13 11.52 6.68
CA THR A 62 4.20 12.34 5.88
C THR A 62 2.79 11.78 5.92
N THR A 63 2.62 10.49 5.61
CA THR A 63 1.29 9.85 5.55
C THR A 63 0.69 9.64 6.92
N LEU A 64 1.50 9.37 7.95
CA LEU A 64 1.03 9.33 9.34
C LEU A 64 0.54 10.70 9.81
N SER A 65 1.20 11.79 9.40
CA SER A 65 0.71 13.15 9.67
C SER A 65 -0.62 13.44 8.95
N ILE A 66 -0.78 12.95 7.71
CA ILE A 66 -2.04 13.05 6.97
C ILE A 66 -3.16 12.28 7.68
N LEU A 67 -2.88 11.05 8.15
CA LEU A 67 -3.86 10.26 8.90
C LEU A 67 -4.32 10.98 10.17
N LYS A 68 -3.39 11.63 10.89
CA LYS A 68 -3.73 12.43 12.06
C LYS A 68 -4.66 13.59 11.72
N GLU A 69 -4.36 14.33 10.66
CA GLU A 69 -5.22 15.43 10.19
C GLU A 69 -6.61 14.93 9.74
N LEU A 70 -6.71 13.73 9.15
CA LEU A 70 -7.98 13.10 8.82
C LEU A 70 -8.76 12.65 10.06
N ASP A 71 -8.07 12.13 11.09
CA ASP A 71 -8.68 11.72 12.36
C ASP A 71 -9.27 12.92 13.10
N GLU A 72 -8.52 14.03 13.16
CA GLU A 72 -8.96 15.30 13.76
C GLU A 72 -10.19 15.89 13.05
N ARG A 73 -10.40 15.54 11.78
CA ARG A 73 -11.57 15.94 10.97
C ARG A 73 -12.75 14.97 11.09
N GLY A 74 -12.59 13.83 11.77
CA GLY A 74 -13.61 12.78 11.86
C GLY A 74 -13.78 11.95 10.58
N SER A 75 -12.83 12.05 9.64
CA SER A 75 -12.90 11.45 8.31
C SER A 75 -12.52 9.97 8.26
N LEU A 76 -11.96 9.43 9.35
CA LEU A 76 -11.51 8.03 9.42
C LEU A 76 -12.65 7.05 9.75
N ASP A 77 -13.79 7.55 10.24
CA ASP A 77 -14.94 6.71 10.54
C ASP A 77 -15.48 6.15 9.21
N CYS A 78 -15.22 4.86 8.97
CA CYS A 78 -15.57 4.09 7.75
C CYS A 78 -14.58 4.20 6.56
N LEU A 79 -13.38 4.76 6.75
CA LEU A 79 -12.36 4.81 5.70
C LEU A 79 -11.59 3.48 5.59
N HIS A 80 -11.53 2.89 4.40
CA HIS A 80 -10.67 1.73 4.18
C HIS A 80 -9.19 2.11 4.16
N LEU A 81 -8.37 1.49 4.99
CA LEU A 81 -6.94 1.76 5.11
C LEU A 81 -6.10 0.59 4.58
N CYS A 82 -5.39 0.84 3.48
CA CYS A 82 -4.43 -0.09 2.88
C CYS A 82 -2.99 0.43 3.08
N ALA A 83 -2.36 0.03 4.18
CA ALA A 83 -1.03 0.50 4.56
C ALA A 83 0.07 -0.33 3.86
N ILE A 84 1.13 0.31 3.35
CA ILE A 84 2.24 -0.34 2.64
C ILE A 84 3.52 -0.22 3.47
N VAL A 85 4.20 -1.34 3.72
CA VAL A 85 5.41 -1.43 4.55
C VAL A 85 6.50 -2.30 3.91
N PRO A 86 7.78 -2.00 4.12
CA PRO A 86 8.32 -0.74 4.62
C PRO A 86 8.17 0.38 3.58
N TYR A 87 8.22 1.65 4.00
CA TYR A 87 8.43 2.75 3.06
C TYR A 87 9.89 2.76 2.57
N ALA A 88 10.21 1.95 1.55
CA ALA A 88 11.58 1.63 1.16
C ALA A 88 12.49 2.85 0.88
N PHE A 89 11.94 3.92 0.29
CA PHE A 89 12.71 5.15 -0.01
C PHE A 89 13.29 5.81 1.25
N GLU A 90 12.54 5.79 2.36
CA GLU A 90 13.03 6.33 3.62
C GLU A 90 14.20 5.52 4.16
N TYR A 91 14.17 4.19 4.07
CA TYR A 91 15.27 3.33 4.52
C TYR A 91 16.54 3.56 3.72
N VAL A 92 16.43 3.68 2.39
CA VAL A 92 17.57 4.00 1.52
C VAL A 92 18.15 5.37 1.91
N ARG A 93 17.31 6.40 2.04
CA ARG A 93 17.74 7.74 2.43
C ARG A 93 18.40 7.75 3.82
N LEU A 94 17.80 7.10 4.80
CA LEU A 94 18.31 7.03 6.17
C LEU A 94 19.62 6.26 6.25
N ALA A 95 19.77 5.15 5.52
CA ALA A 95 21.04 4.42 5.45
C ALA A 95 22.15 5.31 4.90
N THR A 96 21.88 6.10 3.85
CA THR A 96 22.88 7.04 3.30
C THR A 96 23.23 8.16 4.29
N GLN A 97 22.25 8.69 5.03
CA GLN A 97 22.47 9.81 5.95
C GLN A 97 23.09 9.41 7.30
N LEU A 98 22.76 8.22 7.83
CA LEU A 98 23.15 7.80 9.18
C LEU A 98 24.46 7.00 9.21
N GLY A 99 25.16 6.85 8.08
CA GLY A 99 26.42 6.10 8.01
C GLY A 99 26.24 4.59 7.80
N GLY A 100 25.20 4.20 7.06
CA GLY A 100 24.96 2.82 6.62
C GLY A 100 23.92 2.05 7.42
N ILE A 101 23.78 0.77 7.08
CA ILE A 101 22.84 -0.18 7.68
C ILE A 101 23.01 -0.32 9.21
N PRO A 102 24.23 -0.35 9.79
CA PRO A 102 24.39 -0.51 11.25
C PRO A 102 23.71 0.60 12.07
N SER A 103 23.86 1.86 11.66
CA SER A 103 23.24 3.01 12.34
C SER A 103 21.73 3.03 12.19
N LEU A 104 21.22 2.57 11.04
CA LEU A 104 19.79 2.41 10.80
C LEU A 104 19.17 1.39 11.76
N VAL A 105 19.81 0.23 11.94
CA VAL A 105 19.39 -0.80 12.91
C VAL A 105 19.39 -0.25 14.34
N LYS A 106 20.43 0.50 14.74
CA LYS A 106 20.51 1.12 16.07
C LYS A 106 19.34 2.09 16.32
N ARG A 107 19.00 2.92 15.33
CA ARG A 107 17.86 3.86 15.43
C ARG A 107 16.54 3.12 15.59
N PHE A 108 16.27 2.13 14.74
CA PHE A 108 15.03 1.34 14.85
C PHE A 108 14.92 0.60 16.18
N GLY A 109 16.02 0.05 16.69
CA GLY A 109 16.05 -0.53 18.03
C GLY A 109 15.64 0.47 19.11
N TRP A 110 16.12 1.71 19.02
CA TRP A 110 15.77 2.78 19.97
C TRP A 110 14.31 3.22 19.84
N ASP A 111 13.80 3.37 18.62
CA ASP A 111 12.41 3.77 18.37
C ASP A 111 11.43 2.68 18.84
N MET A 112 11.76 1.40 18.64
CA MET A 112 11.00 0.27 19.16
C MET A 112 10.95 0.27 20.70
N LEU A 113 12.09 0.46 21.38
CA LEU A 113 12.13 0.53 22.85
C LEU A 113 11.31 1.70 23.40
N LYS A 114 11.33 2.86 22.73
CA LYS A 114 10.54 4.04 23.11
C LYS A 114 9.04 3.87 22.86
N SER A 115 8.65 3.09 21.85
CA SER A 115 7.25 2.93 21.43
C SER A 115 6.32 2.26 22.46
N ARG A 116 6.85 1.70 23.58
CA ARG A 116 6.11 0.94 24.61
C ARG A 116 5.25 -0.21 24.06
N ASN A 117 5.55 -0.70 22.86
CA ASN A 117 4.81 -1.80 22.23
C ASN A 117 5.32 -3.16 22.74
N PHE A 118 4.64 -3.72 23.75
CA PHE A 118 5.01 -4.99 24.38
C PHE A 118 5.07 -6.18 23.40
N ALA A 119 4.25 -6.20 22.34
CA ALA A 119 4.28 -7.29 21.35
C ALA A 119 5.54 -7.21 20.48
N ALA A 120 5.91 -6.02 20.01
CA ALA A 120 7.16 -5.81 19.28
C ALA A 120 8.38 -6.11 20.16
N ILE A 121 8.35 -5.70 21.43
CA ILE A 121 9.42 -6.01 22.40
C ILE A 121 9.52 -7.53 22.64
N GLY A 122 8.41 -8.23 22.82
CA GLY A 122 8.37 -9.68 23.06
C GLY A 122 8.89 -10.48 21.86
N TYR A 123 8.42 -10.19 20.64
CA TYR A 123 8.95 -10.83 19.44
C TYR A 123 10.42 -10.48 19.19
N GLY A 124 10.84 -9.25 19.50
CA GLY A 124 12.22 -8.80 19.35
C GLY A 124 13.16 -9.53 20.29
N LEU A 125 12.79 -9.68 21.57
CA LEU A 125 13.53 -10.48 22.55
C LEU A 125 13.62 -11.94 22.11
N ASN A 126 12.50 -12.55 21.71
CA ASN A 126 12.51 -13.92 21.22
C ASN A 126 13.37 -14.09 19.97
N GLY A 127 13.35 -13.15 19.02
CA GLY A 127 14.19 -13.22 17.82
C GLY A 127 15.69 -13.12 18.11
N VAL A 128 16.09 -12.31 19.10
CA VAL A 128 17.50 -12.25 19.54
C VAL A 128 17.92 -13.55 20.24
N LEU A 129 17.02 -14.15 21.01
CA LEU A 129 17.28 -15.40 21.73
C LEU A 129 17.32 -16.62 20.80
N THR A 130 16.44 -16.70 19.82
CA THR A 130 16.32 -17.85 18.91
C THR A 130 17.15 -17.71 17.63
N GLY A 131 17.52 -16.48 17.25
CA GLY A 131 18.17 -16.19 15.98
C GLY A 131 17.27 -16.37 14.75
N GLU A 132 15.95 -16.55 14.93
CA GLU A 132 15.05 -16.86 13.83
C GLU A 132 14.61 -15.60 13.04
N PRO A 133 14.87 -15.53 11.72
CA PRO A 133 14.51 -14.38 10.88
C PRO A 133 13.01 -14.02 10.91
N ALA A 134 12.14 -15.04 11.04
CA ALA A 134 10.70 -14.85 11.12
C ALA A 134 10.28 -14.00 12.33
N HIS A 135 10.98 -14.08 13.46
CA HIS A 135 10.67 -13.27 14.65
C HIS A 135 11.00 -11.80 14.44
N PHE A 136 12.09 -11.49 13.73
CA PHE A 136 12.43 -10.11 13.36
C PHE A 136 11.39 -9.51 12.40
N LEU A 137 10.95 -10.27 11.40
CA LEU A 137 9.87 -9.86 10.51
C LEU A 137 8.60 -9.52 11.32
N LYS A 138 8.15 -10.42 12.19
CA LYS A 138 6.95 -10.21 13.04
C LYS A 138 7.09 -9.01 13.98
N THR A 139 8.31 -8.77 14.48
CA THR A 139 8.64 -7.60 15.30
C THR A 139 8.45 -6.31 14.52
N TYR A 140 9.05 -6.25 13.32
CA TYR A 140 8.94 -5.10 12.43
C TYR A 140 7.49 -4.82 12.03
N LEU A 141 6.74 -5.84 11.61
CA LEU A 141 5.32 -5.69 11.28
C LEU A 141 4.48 -5.21 12.46
N SER A 142 4.76 -5.72 13.68
CA SER A 142 4.08 -5.27 14.90
C SER A 142 4.33 -3.78 15.19
N TYR A 143 5.55 -3.31 14.93
CA TYR A 143 5.94 -1.91 15.09
C TYR A 143 5.21 -1.02 14.08
N GLU A 144 5.21 -1.36 12.78
CA GLU A 144 4.52 -0.55 11.77
C GLU A 144 3.00 -0.50 11.97
N ILE A 145 2.37 -1.64 12.31
CA ILE A 145 0.94 -1.67 12.64
C ILE A 145 0.65 -0.73 13.83
N SER A 146 1.52 -0.71 14.83
CA SER A 146 1.38 0.16 15.99
C SER A 146 1.54 1.64 15.64
N ARG A 147 2.43 1.98 14.71
CA ARG A 147 2.56 3.36 14.21
C ARG A 147 1.26 3.79 13.56
N VAL A 148 0.72 3.01 12.62
CA VAL A 148 -0.55 3.37 11.98
C VAL A 148 -1.66 3.56 13.02
N LYS A 149 -1.78 2.63 13.98
CA LYS A 149 -2.78 2.71 15.06
C LYS A 149 -2.56 3.84 16.08
N SER A 150 -1.37 4.43 16.17
CA SER A 150 -1.14 5.58 17.06
C SER A 150 -1.53 6.91 16.43
N PHE A 151 -1.62 6.96 15.10
CA PHE A 151 -2.00 8.16 14.33
C PHE A 151 -3.43 8.11 13.79
N ALA A 152 -4.15 7.01 14.05
CA ALA A 152 -5.55 6.84 13.70
C ALA A 152 -6.31 6.43 14.96
N SER A 153 -7.46 7.04 15.25
CA SER A 153 -8.24 6.70 16.45
C SER A 153 -8.64 5.22 16.46
N ARG A 154 -9.06 4.70 17.63
CA ARG A 154 -9.46 3.29 17.82
C ARG A 154 -10.56 2.80 16.86
N LYS A 155 -11.23 3.71 16.15
CA LYS A 155 -12.27 3.41 15.17
C LYS A 155 -11.73 3.13 13.77
N ALA A 156 -10.52 3.58 13.46
CA ALA A 156 -9.86 3.32 12.19
C ALA A 156 -9.36 1.87 12.15
N ASN A 157 -9.85 1.09 11.19
CA ASN A 157 -9.42 -0.27 10.97
C ASN A 157 -8.45 -0.32 9.79
N VAL A 158 -7.28 -0.91 10.01
CA VAL A 158 -6.36 -1.25 8.92
C VAL A 158 -6.88 -2.51 8.24
N ASP A 159 -7.58 -2.35 7.12
CA ASP A 159 -8.15 -3.47 6.36
C ASP A 159 -7.06 -4.38 5.79
N SER A 160 -6.00 -3.76 5.28
CA SER A 160 -4.89 -4.45 4.64
C SER A 160 -3.56 -3.81 5.03
N LEU A 161 -2.61 -4.66 5.38
CA LEU A 161 -1.20 -4.29 5.41
C LEU A 161 -0.57 -4.94 4.20
N MET A 162 0.18 -4.18 3.40
CA MET A 162 0.76 -4.62 2.14
C MET A 162 2.29 -4.60 2.23
N LEU A 163 2.95 -5.64 1.73
CA LEU A 163 4.39 -5.56 1.49
C LEU A 163 4.67 -4.62 0.32
N HIS A 164 5.66 -3.74 0.50
CA HIS A 164 6.12 -2.81 -0.51
C HIS A 164 6.72 -3.56 -1.71
N GLN A 165 6.52 -3.03 -2.92
CA GLN A 165 6.95 -3.63 -4.19
C GLN A 165 8.39 -4.13 -4.17
N LEU A 166 9.34 -3.29 -3.74
CA LEU A 166 10.75 -3.67 -3.63
C LEU A 166 10.97 -4.94 -2.81
N ILE A 167 10.26 -5.09 -1.69
CA ILE A 167 10.41 -6.24 -0.81
C ILE A 167 9.72 -7.46 -1.43
N THR A 168 8.47 -7.30 -1.87
CA THR A 168 7.71 -8.37 -2.54
C THR A 168 8.50 -8.96 -3.70
N ASP A 169 8.96 -8.12 -4.62
CA ASP A 169 9.61 -8.56 -5.86
C ASP A 169 11.00 -9.15 -5.58
N MET A 170 11.74 -8.61 -4.60
CA MET A 170 13.03 -9.18 -4.17
C MET A 170 12.86 -10.55 -3.50
N THR A 171 11.90 -10.68 -2.57
CA THR A 171 11.59 -11.95 -1.90
C THR A 171 11.12 -13.00 -2.92
N LEU A 172 10.35 -12.58 -3.92
CA LEU A 172 9.91 -13.42 -5.03
C LEU A 172 11.09 -13.89 -5.90
N ALA A 173 12.01 -12.99 -6.24
CA ALA A 173 13.19 -13.32 -7.06
C ALA A 173 14.18 -14.26 -6.34
N LEU A 174 14.26 -14.19 -5.01
CA LEU A 174 15.11 -15.04 -4.18
C LEU A 174 14.44 -16.37 -3.76
N ASP A 175 13.21 -16.63 -4.23
CA ASP A 175 12.43 -17.85 -3.93
C ASP A 175 12.21 -18.08 -2.42
N LEU A 176 12.05 -17.00 -1.65
CA LEU A 176 11.94 -17.05 -0.18
C LEU A 176 10.49 -17.22 0.31
N ASP A 177 9.89 -18.38 0.01
CA ASP A 177 8.50 -18.72 0.36
C ASP A 177 8.16 -18.52 1.85
N TRP A 178 9.12 -18.80 2.74
CA TRP A 178 8.96 -18.68 4.18
C TRP A 178 8.62 -17.25 4.63
N VAL A 179 9.09 -16.21 3.91
CA VAL A 179 8.77 -14.81 4.23
C VAL A 179 7.29 -14.56 3.99
N PHE A 180 6.77 -14.97 2.83
CA PHE A 180 5.36 -14.82 2.47
C PHE A 180 4.46 -15.61 3.42
N LYS A 181 4.79 -16.87 3.71
CA LYS A 181 4.03 -17.72 4.64
C LYS A 181 4.00 -17.12 6.05
N SER A 182 5.16 -16.72 6.59
CA SER A 182 5.28 -16.10 7.91
C SER A 182 4.49 -14.78 7.99
N TYR A 183 4.55 -13.98 6.92
CA TYR A 183 3.81 -12.72 6.79
C TYR A 183 2.29 -12.93 6.79
N VAL A 184 1.80 -13.83 5.94
CA VAL A 184 0.37 -14.18 5.83
C VAL A 184 -0.16 -14.70 7.16
N ASP A 185 0.54 -15.65 7.78
CA ASP A 185 0.14 -16.23 9.07
C ASP A 185 0.11 -15.20 10.20
N PHE A 186 1.07 -14.28 10.20
CA PHE A 186 1.16 -13.24 11.21
C PHE A 186 -0.01 -12.26 11.15
N LEU A 187 -0.43 -11.86 9.94
CA LEU A 187 -1.52 -10.90 9.73
C LEU A 187 -2.90 -11.54 9.87
N LYS A 188 -3.08 -12.78 9.40
CA LYS A 188 -4.32 -13.55 9.60
C LYS A 188 -4.68 -13.65 11.09
N LYS A 189 -3.70 -13.93 11.96
CA LYS A 189 -3.90 -13.99 13.42
C LYS A 189 -4.33 -12.65 14.05
N ARG A 190 -4.25 -11.55 13.32
CA ARG A 190 -4.61 -10.19 13.74
C ARG A 190 -5.84 -9.65 13.03
N ASN A 191 -6.51 -10.47 12.20
CA ASN A 191 -7.63 -10.06 11.36
C ASN A 191 -7.28 -8.86 10.44
N ILE A 192 -6.03 -8.81 9.96
CA ILE A 192 -5.59 -7.85 8.94
C ILE A 192 -5.36 -8.63 7.66
N THR A 193 -5.88 -8.14 6.53
CA THR A 193 -5.69 -8.80 5.24
C THR A 193 -4.23 -8.66 4.81
N PRO A 194 -3.50 -9.76 4.53
CA PRO A 194 -2.18 -9.69 3.94
C PRO A 194 -2.26 -9.14 2.51
N GLY A 195 -1.44 -8.12 2.23
CA GLY A 195 -1.37 -7.49 0.93
C GLY A 195 0.02 -7.56 0.31
N PHE A 196 0.08 -7.46 -1.01
CA PHE A 196 1.34 -7.45 -1.76
C PHE A 196 1.27 -6.40 -2.86
N ASN A 197 2.11 -5.37 -2.78
CA ASN A 197 2.37 -4.52 -3.93
C ASN A 197 3.45 -5.21 -4.79
N THR A 198 3.27 -5.30 -6.11
CA THR A 198 4.21 -5.98 -7.01
C THR A 198 4.22 -5.35 -8.40
N GLY A 199 5.39 -5.36 -9.05
CA GLY A 199 5.49 -5.14 -10.49
C GLY A 199 5.39 -6.43 -11.31
N ASN A 200 5.50 -7.61 -10.69
CA ASN A 200 5.63 -8.92 -11.33
C ASN A 200 4.39 -9.79 -11.11
N PHE A 201 3.20 -9.23 -11.35
CA PHE A 201 1.90 -9.82 -11.00
C PHE A 201 1.76 -11.30 -11.41
N SER A 202 1.98 -11.63 -12.68
CA SER A 202 1.83 -13.01 -13.15
C SER A 202 2.77 -13.99 -12.45
N PHE A 203 4.01 -13.56 -12.19
CA PHE A 203 5.00 -14.39 -11.51
C PHE A 203 4.65 -14.60 -10.03
N LEU A 204 4.16 -13.55 -9.35
CA LEU A 204 3.73 -13.63 -7.97
C LEU A 204 2.57 -14.63 -7.81
N VAL A 205 1.54 -14.52 -8.65
CA VAL A 205 0.36 -15.40 -8.60
C VAL A 205 0.76 -16.86 -8.80
N ASN A 206 1.57 -17.16 -9.81
CA ASN A 206 2.04 -18.52 -10.07
C ASN A 206 2.84 -19.08 -8.88
N LYS A 207 3.78 -18.30 -8.34
CA LYS A 207 4.56 -18.73 -7.16
C LYS A 207 3.70 -18.94 -5.91
N PHE A 208 2.67 -18.13 -5.72
CA PHE A 208 1.74 -18.33 -4.60
C PHE A 208 0.96 -19.63 -4.73
N VAL A 209 0.54 -20.00 -5.94
CA VAL A 209 -0.05 -21.32 -6.20
C VAL A 209 0.95 -22.43 -5.87
N ASP A 210 2.19 -22.34 -6.39
CA ASP A 210 3.24 -23.34 -6.17
C ASP A 210 3.57 -23.52 -4.68
N TRP A 211 3.61 -22.43 -3.92
CA TRP A 211 3.93 -22.44 -2.50
C TRP A 211 2.74 -22.77 -1.60
N GLY A 212 1.54 -22.96 -2.16
CA GLY A 212 0.32 -23.26 -1.42
C GLY A 212 -0.25 -22.06 -0.63
N ILE A 213 0.03 -20.83 -1.06
CA ILE A 213 -0.55 -19.62 -0.49
C ILE A 213 -1.94 -19.42 -1.10
N ASN A 214 -2.98 -19.49 -0.26
CA ASN A 214 -4.35 -19.30 -0.72
C ASN A 214 -4.59 -17.84 -1.15
N LEU A 215 -4.78 -17.64 -2.46
CA LEU A 215 -5.02 -16.36 -3.11
C LEU A 215 -6.30 -15.65 -2.64
N GLU A 216 -7.34 -16.37 -2.24
CA GLU A 216 -8.60 -15.74 -1.75
C GLU A 216 -8.40 -14.95 -0.44
N ASN A 217 -7.33 -15.24 0.29
CA ASN A 217 -7.04 -14.63 1.59
C ASN A 217 -6.05 -13.46 1.51
N VAL A 218 -5.63 -13.05 0.32
CA VAL A 218 -4.65 -11.98 0.15
C VAL A 218 -5.18 -10.93 -0.81
N VAL A 219 -4.62 -9.72 -0.76
CA VAL A 219 -4.91 -8.65 -1.72
C VAL A 219 -3.63 -8.30 -2.48
N ILE A 220 -3.73 -8.11 -3.80
CA ILE A 220 -2.56 -7.78 -4.62
C ILE A 220 -2.77 -6.40 -5.24
N ALA A 221 -1.84 -5.48 -5.01
CA ALA A 221 -1.78 -4.24 -5.78
C ALA A 221 -0.78 -4.40 -6.91
N ALA A 222 -1.25 -4.24 -8.14
CA ALA A 222 -0.42 -4.39 -9.34
C ALA A 222 -0.86 -3.43 -10.45
N PRO A 223 0.06 -3.03 -11.34
CA PRO A 223 -0.28 -2.19 -12.49
C PRO A 223 -1.27 -2.88 -13.42
N PHE A 224 -2.37 -2.20 -13.73
CA PHE A 224 -3.30 -2.58 -14.79
C PHE A 224 -3.76 -1.33 -15.52
N ASN A 225 -3.41 -1.21 -16.79
CA ASN A 225 -3.78 -0.07 -17.62
C ASN A 225 -3.73 -0.44 -19.10
N LYS A 226 -4.52 0.29 -19.91
CA LYS A 226 -4.68 0.05 -21.33
C LYS A 226 -3.38 0.16 -22.15
N ALA A 227 -2.35 0.81 -21.62
CA ALA A 227 -1.06 0.99 -22.28
C ALA A 227 -0.03 -0.11 -21.95
N GLY A 228 -0.36 -1.05 -21.05
CA GLY A 228 0.61 -2.06 -20.60
C GLY A 228 1.74 -1.50 -19.71
N PHE A 229 1.62 -0.25 -19.25
CA PHE A 229 2.67 0.42 -18.48
C PHE A 229 2.90 -0.31 -17.14
N GLN A 230 4.14 -0.74 -16.90
CA GLN A 230 4.55 -1.53 -15.72
C GLN A 230 3.82 -2.88 -15.55
N MET A 231 3.17 -3.40 -16.60
CA MET A 231 2.52 -4.72 -16.58
C MET A 231 3.52 -5.80 -16.99
N THR A 232 4.16 -6.46 -16.03
CA THR A 232 5.18 -7.49 -16.29
C THR A 232 4.62 -8.91 -16.10
N PRO A 233 4.88 -9.85 -17.04
CA PRO A 233 5.80 -9.72 -18.20
C PRO A 233 5.18 -9.03 -19.42
N SER A 234 3.86 -9.01 -19.53
CA SER A 234 3.13 -8.25 -20.55
C SER A 234 1.69 -8.00 -20.10
N MET A 235 1.02 -7.04 -20.73
CA MET A 235 -0.41 -6.78 -20.53
C MET A 235 -1.25 -8.06 -20.67
N LYS A 236 -1.04 -8.81 -21.76
CA LYS A 236 -1.77 -10.04 -22.07
C LYS A 236 -1.60 -11.13 -21.01
N GLU A 237 -0.37 -11.34 -20.55
CA GLU A 237 -0.10 -12.36 -19.51
C GLU A 237 -0.67 -11.95 -18.15
N CYS A 238 -0.61 -10.66 -17.80
CA CYS A 238 -1.23 -10.15 -16.59
C CYS A 238 -2.76 -10.33 -16.62
N GLU A 239 -3.42 -9.97 -17.72
CA GLU A 239 -4.87 -10.12 -17.90
C GLU A 239 -5.30 -11.59 -17.84
N LYS A 240 -4.60 -12.48 -18.54
CA LYS A 240 -4.85 -13.91 -18.47
C LYS A 240 -4.66 -14.46 -17.05
N THR A 241 -3.66 -13.98 -16.33
CA THR A 241 -3.44 -14.39 -14.94
C THR A 241 -4.54 -13.88 -14.02
N LEU A 242 -5.03 -12.67 -14.27
CA LEU A 242 -6.12 -12.03 -13.53
C LEU A 242 -7.45 -12.80 -13.70
N GLU A 243 -7.75 -13.26 -14.92
CA GLU A 243 -8.92 -14.10 -15.23
C GLU A 243 -8.95 -15.41 -14.44
N MET A 244 -7.79 -15.99 -14.16
CA MET A 244 -7.67 -17.27 -13.45
C MET A 244 -7.77 -17.15 -11.92
N LEU A 245 -7.84 -15.94 -11.37
CA LEU A 245 -7.93 -15.75 -9.92
C LEU A 245 -9.29 -16.26 -9.39
N PRO A 246 -9.30 -16.87 -8.19
CA PRO A 246 -10.51 -17.46 -7.62
C PRO A 246 -11.51 -16.42 -7.08
N ALA A 247 -11.07 -15.19 -6.83
CA ALA A 247 -11.91 -14.12 -6.28
C ALA A 247 -11.39 -12.73 -6.68
N PRO A 248 -12.26 -11.69 -6.64
CA PRO A 248 -11.84 -10.31 -6.79
C PRO A 248 -11.00 -9.83 -5.60
N ASN A 249 -9.69 -9.83 -5.77
CA ASN A 249 -8.72 -9.45 -4.74
C ASN A 249 -7.59 -8.54 -5.24
N VAL A 250 -7.68 -8.04 -6.48
CA VAL A 250 -6.67 -7.15 -7.08
C VAL A 250 -7.08 -5.68 -6.96
N ILE A 251 -6.18 -4.84 -6.45
CA ILE A 251 -6.29 -3.38 -6.51
C ILE A 251 -5.43 -2.91 -7.69
N ALA A 252 -6.07 -2.39 -8.73
CA ALA A 252 -5.35 -1.85 -9.88
C ALA A 252 -4.69 -0.52 -9.52
N ILE A 253 -3.37 -0.45 -9.68
CA ILE A 253 -2.57 0.77 -9.55
C ILE A 253 -2.06 1.20 -10.94
N SER A 254 -1.46 2.39 -11.03
CA SER A 254 -0.91 2.93 -12.28
C SER A 254 -1.92 2.98 -13.44
N ILE A 255 -3.23 3.06 -13.14
CA ILE A 255 -4.31 2.96 -14.14
C ILE A 255 -4.26 4.05 -15.22
N LEU A 256 -3.69 5.21 -14.87
CA LEU A 256 -3.54 6.35 -15.78
C LEU A 256 -2.23 6.30 -16.61
N ALA A 257 -1.42 5.24 -16.46
CA ALA A 257 -0.10 5.11 -17.09
C ALA A 257 0.75 6.39 -16.96
N ALA A 258 0.94 6.85 -15.71
CA ALA A 258 1.62 8.10 -15.36
C ALA A 258 0.99 9.38 -15.93
N GLY A 259 -0.26 9.33 -16.42
CA GLY A 259 -0.99 10.44 -17.03
C GLY A 259 -1.07 10.37 -18.56
N TYR A 260 -0.62 9.26 -19.16
CA TYR A 260 -0.80 9.00 -20.60
C TYR A 260 -2.25 8.61 -20.95
N ILE A 261 -2.99 8.04 -19.99
CA ILE A 261 -4.38 7.61 -20.15
C ILE A 261 -5.29 8.56 -19.34
N SER A 262 -6.41 8.96 -19.93
CA SER A 262 -7.41 9.80 -19.24
C SER A 262 -8.20 8.99 -18.20
N PRO A 263 -8.76 9.62 -17.14
CA PRO A 263 -9.58 8.91 -16.16
C PRO A 263 -10.75 8.12 -16.74
N ALA A 264 -11.44 8.66 -17.75
CA ALA A 264 -12.55 7.99 -18.41
C ALA A 264 -12.07 6.74 -19.17
N GLU A 265 -11.00 6.86 -19.96
CA GLU A 265 -10.45 5.72 -20.71
C GLU A 265 -9.87 4.63 -19.77
N ALA A 266 -9.27 5.04 -18.65
CA ALA A 266 -8.82 4.10 -17.63
C ALA A 266 -10.01 3.37 -16.99
N ALA A 267 -11.10 4.07 -16.69
CA ALA A 267 -12.31 3.45 -16.17
C ALA A 267 -12.92 2.43 -17.14
N ASP A 268 -13.04 2.79 -18.42
CA ASP A 268 -13.55 1.88 -19.46
C ASP A 268 -12.72 0.60 -19.53
N TYR A 269 -11.38 0.72 -19.51
CA TYR A 269 -10.50 -0.44 -19.52
C TYR A 269 -10.59 -1.28 -18.24
N ILE A 270 -10.60 -0.66 -17.06
CA ILE A 270 -10.69 -1.40 -15.79
C ILE A 270 -12.03 -2.16 -15.70
N GLN A 271 -13.12 -1.60 -16.21
CA GLN A 271 -14.42 -2.27 -16.23
C GLN A 271 -14.44 -3.55 -17.06
N THR A 272 -13.54 -3.72 -18.04
CA THR A 272 -13.46 -4.97 -18.82
C THR A 272 -12.72 -6.09 -18.10
N LEU A 273 -11.98 -5.77 -17.03
CA LEU A 273 -11.14 -6.74 -16.34
C LEU A 273 -11.90 -7.46 -15.22
N PRO A 274 -11.88 -8.81 -15.16
CA PRO A 274 -12.44 -9.54 -14.04
C PRO A 274 -11.54 -9.42 -12.80
N ASN A 275 -12.06 -9.82 -11.63
CA ASN A 275 -11.29 -9.96 -10.40
C ASN A 275 -10.56 -8.70 -9.87
N ILE A 276 -10.82 -7.53 -10.48
CA ILE A 276 -10.47 -6.23 -9.90
C ILE A 276 -11.42 -5.95 -8.74
N LYS A 277 -10.86 -5.92 -7.53
CA LYS A 277 -11.55 -5.51 -6.30
C LYS A 277 -11.70 -3.99 -6.20
N GLY A 278 -10.79 -3.25 -6.83
CA GLY A 278 -10.77 -1.80 -6.75
C GLY A 278 -9.62 -1.16 -7.50
N VAL A 279 -9.53 0.16 -7.39
CA VAL A 279 -8.47 0.98 -7.98
C VAL A 279 -7.85 1.87 -6.92
N SER A 280 -6.57 2.20 -7.10
CA SER A 280 -5.89 3.24 -6.31
C SER A 280 -5.35 4.33 -7.23
N ILE A 281 -5.73 5.57 -6.95
CA ILE A 281 -5.51 6.72 -7.83
C ILE A 281 -4.83 7.85 -7.06
N GLY A 282 -3.69 8.31 -7.56
CA GLY A 282 -3.00 9.48 -7.03
C GLY A 282 -3.70 10.78 -7.42
N ILE A 283 -4.12 11.57 -6.44
CA ILE A 283 -4.67 12.92 -6.61
C ILE A 283 -3.66 13.96 -6.12
N SER A 284 -3.53 15.06 -6.84
CA SER A 284 -2.54 16.12 -6.53
C SER A 284 -3.09 17.54 -6.56
N LYS A 285 -4.37 17.67 -6.91
CA LYS A 285 -5.08 18.95 -7.08
C LYS A 285 -6.56 18.70 -6.77
N GLU A 286 -7.25 19.72 -6.28
CA GLU A 286 -8.68 19.65 -5.99
C GLU A 286 -9.51 19.17 -7.19
N LYS A 287 -9.19 19.65 -8.39
CA LYS A 287 -9.89 19.23 -9.62
C LYS A 287 -9.86 17.71 -9.79
N HIS A 288 -8.71 17.07 -9.54
CA HIS A 288 -8.59 15.61 -9.64
C HIS A 288 -9.44 14.92 -8.56
N ALA A 289 -9.42 15.43 -7.33
CA ALA A 289 -10.22 14.88 -6.23
C ALA A 289 -11.74 14.94 -6.53
N LYS A 290 -12.22 16.02 -7.18
CA LYS A 290 -13.64 16.21 -7.52
C LYS A 290 -14.12 15.40 -8.73
N GLU A 291 -13.24 15.10 -9.68
CA GLU A 291 -13.65 14.54 -10.99
C GLU A 291 -13.27 13.06 -11.14
N THR A 292 -12.10 12.65 -10.67
CA THR A 292 -11.51 11.37 -11.08
C THR A 292 -12.29 10.16 -10.58
N PHE A 293 -12.77 10.15 -9.33
CA PHE A 293 -13.47 9.00 -8.77
C PHE A 293 -14.88 8.79 -9.34
N LYS A 294 -15.50 9.83 -9.93
CA LYS A 294 -16.83 9.75 -10.56
C LYS A 294 -16.88 8.77 -11.73
N PHE A 295 -15.75 8.51 -12.38
CA PHE A 295 -15.67 7.56 -13.49
C PHE A 295 -15.65 6.09 -13.03
N PHE A 296 -15.41 5.82 -11.74
CA PHE A 296 -15.19 4.46 -11.20
C PHE A 296 -16.30 3.98 -10.25
N GLN A 297 -17.34 4.80 -10.05
CA GLN A 297 -18.52 4.47 -9.25
C GLN A 297 -19.36 3.36 -9.91
#